data_AF-A0A5U2ZU20-F1
#
_entry.id   AF-A0A5U2ZU20-F1
#
_cell.length_a   1.000
_cell.length_b   1.000
_cell.length_c   1.000
_cell.angle_alpha   90.00
_cell.angle_beta   90.00
_cell.angle_gamma   90.00
#
_symmetry.space_group_name_H-M   'P 1'
#
loop_
_entity.id
_entity.type
_entity.pdbx_description
1 polymer ?
#
loop_
_entity_poly.entity_id
_entity_poly.type
_entity_poly.pdbx_seq_one_letter_code
_entity_poly.pdbx_strand_id
1 'polypeptide(L)'
;MAVIYKIFGFPKELFVLPALVLYILNSVSGIVYLFTPIIPGVKFILNFKKEIFNDLICEIDNDEQNVEKLMPYSITELNYAIDWLNIKIQRLKLRINDFFGEKTAILSIIGLAYSAIQGFGGLNKLGDTISKGLFNSGTTNTLIVFGLFFLLGLSLGALALKNVANNLQYLKEMLELAKKIKQQNNE
;
A
#
# COMPACT_ATOMS: atom_id res chain seq x y z
N MET A 1 -11.77 -36.41 33.73
CA MET A 1 -10.45 -36.60 33.07
C MET A 1 -9.58 -37.70 33.68
N ALA A 2 -9.61 -37.96 35.00
CA ALA A 2 -8.70 -38.94 35.64
C ALA A 2 -9.04 -40.44 35.39
N VAL A 3 -10.25 -40.77 34.94
CA VAL A 3 -10.70 -42.18 34.79
C VAL A 3 -10.23 -42.81 33.48
N ILE A 4 -10.08 -42.03 32.40
CA ILE A 4 -9.66 -42.55 31.09
C ILE A 4 -8.16 -42.92 31.10
N TYR A 5 -7.34 -42.21 31.87
CA TYR A 5 -5.90 -42.47 31.99
C TYR A 5 -5.57 -43.76 32.76
N LYS A 6 -6.53 -44.33 33.50
CA LYS A 6 -6.33 -45.54 34.33
C LYS A 6 -6.66 -46.84 33.58
N ILE A 7 -7.47 -46.77 32.52
CA ILE A 7 -7.90 -47.94 31.73
C ILE A 7 -6.89 -48.27 30.62
N PHE A 8 -6.20 -47.25 30.10
CA PHE A 8 -5.15 -47.42 29.12
C PHE A 8 -3.81 -47.04 29.73
N GLY A 9 -3.18 -47.99 30.42
CA GLY A 9 -1.77 -47.93 30.80
C GLY A 9 -0.87 -48.06 29.57
N PHE A 10 -1.00 -47.16 28.59
CA PHE A 10 -0.08 -47.13 27.48
C PHE A 10 1.28 -46.62 27.98
N PRO A 11 2.38 -47.32 27.71
CA PRO A 11 3.70 -46.85 28.09
C PRO A 11 3.94 -45.50 27.41
N LYS A 12 4.34 -44.49 28.20
CA LYS A 12 4.65 -43.13 27.69
C LYS A 12 5.60 -43.19 26.49
N GLU A 13 6.47 -44.20 26.44
CA GLU A 13 7.44 -44.49 25.40
C GLU A 13 6.82 -44.68 24.00
N LEU A 14 5.61 -45.24 23.90
CA LEU A 14 4.97 -45.52 22.61
C LEU A 14 4.53 -44.25 21.86
N PHE A 15 4.25 -43.17 22.60
CA PHE A 15 3.81 -41.89 22.05
C PHE A 15 4.94 -40.88 21.86
N VAL A 16 6.11 -41.11 22.47
CA VAL A 16 7.27 -40.22 22.36
C VAL A 16 7.81 -40.21 20.95
N LEU A 17 7.97 -41.38 20.31
CA LEU A 17 8.58 -41.50 18.99
C LEU A 17 7.71 -40.85 17.88
N PRO A 18 6.38 -41.09 17.79
CA PRO A 18 5.52 -40.38 16.85
C PRO A 18 5.50 -38.86 17.08
N ALA A 19 5.49 -38.41 18.34
CA ALA A 19 5.51 -36.98 18.67
C ALA A 19 6.82 -36.30 18.24
N LEU A 20 7.96 -36.97 18.41
CA LEU A 20 9.26 -36.50 17.96
C LEU A 20 9.34 -36.42 16.43
N VAL A 21 8.80 -37.42 15.74
CA VAL A 21 8.72 -37.43 14.26
C VAL A 21 7.85 -36.28 13.75
N LEU A 22 6.68 -36.07 14.35
CA LEU A 22 5.79 -34.94 14.00
C LEU A 22 6.45 -33.58 14.29
N TYR A 23 7.19 -33.47 15.40
CA TYR A 23 7.93 -32.25 15.74
C TYR A 23 9.01 -31.95 14.70
N ILE A 24 9.83 -32.95 14.33
CA ILE A 24 10.87 -32.81 13.30
C ILE A 24 10.25 -32.43 11.95
N LEU A 25 9.16 -33.10 11.54
CA LEU A 25 8.43 -32.78 10.30
C LEU A 25 7.90 -31.34 10.31
N ASN A 26 7.32 -30.89 11.42
CA ASN A 26 6.82 -29.52 11.55
C ASN A 26 7.97 -28.49 11.47
N SER A 27 9.08 -28.74 12.19
CA SER A 27 10.27 -27.88 12.12
C SER A 27 10.86 -27.82 10.70
N VAL A 28 10.97 -28.95 10.00
CA VAL A 28 11.46 -28.99 8.61
C VAL A 28 10.48 -28.25 7.68
N SER A 29 9.18 -28.46 7.83
CA SER A 29 8.16 -27.75 7.05
C SER A 29 8.21 -26.23 7.27
N GLY A 30 8.44 -25.79 8.50
CA GLY A 30 8.61 -24.36 8.82
C GLY A 30 9.84 -23.76 8.14
N ILE A 31 10.95 -24.50 8.12
CA ILE A 31 12.17 -24.09 7.42
C ILE A 31 11.92 -23.99 5.90
N VAL A 32 11.29 -25.00 5.29
CA VAL A 32 10.97 -25.00 3.85
C VAL A 32 10.05 -23.82 3.50
N TYR A 33 9.04 -23.54 4.35
CA TYR A 33 8.11 -22.43 4.13
C TYR A 33 8.79 -21.06 4.11
N LEU A 34 9.85 -20.87 4.92
CA LEU A 34 10.64 -19.64 4.91
C LEU A 34 11.38 -19.42 3.57
N PHE A 35 11.69 -20.47 2.83
CA PHE A 35 12.34 -20.39 1.52
C PHE A 35 11.35 -20.22 0.36
N THR A 36 10.07 -20.53 0.55
CA THR A 36 9.02 -20.36 -0.48
C THR A 36 8.99 -18.96 -1.12
N PRO A 37 9.05 -17.83 -0.39
CA PRO A 37 9.08 -16.49 -1.02
C PRO A 37 10.42 -16.15 -1.68
N ILE A 38 11.51 -16.86 -1.34
CA ILE A 38 12.86 -16.58 -1.86
C ILE A 38 13.00 -17.10 -3.30
N ILE A 39 12.38 -18.24 -3.62
CA ILE A 39 12.42 -18.84 -4.96
C ILE A 39 11.90 -17.90 -6.06
N PRO A 40 10.69 -17.31 -5.98
CA PRO A 40 10.23 -16.35 -6.98
C PRO A 40 11.07 -15.08 -6.99
N GLY A 41 11.58 -14.63 -5.84
CA GLY A 41 12.48 -13.48 -5.76
C GLY A 41 13.80 -13.69 -6.50
N VAL A 42 14.43 -14.86 -6.35
CA VAL A 42 15.66 -15.22 -7.08
C VAL A 42 15.38 -15.37 -8.57
N LYS A 43 14.26 -16.00 -8.95
CA LYS A 43 13.85 -16.11 -10.36
C LYS A 43 13.63 -14.73 -11.00
N PHE A 44 12.99 -13.82 -10.27
CA PHE A 44 12.80 -12.43 -10.69
C PHE A 44 14.13 -11.71 -10.88
N ILE A 45 15.08 -11.84 -9.93
CA ILE A 45 16.41 -11.21 -10.06
C ILE A 45 17.18 -11.77 -11.26
N LEU A 46 17.17 -13.09 -11.48
CA LEU A 46 17.88 -13.71 -12.60
C LEU A 46 17.31 -13.31 -13.96
N ASN A 47 15.99 -13.13 -14.05
CA ASN A 47 15.30 -12.72 -15.27
C ASN A 47 14.89 -11.24 -15.28
N PHE A 48 15.47 -10.42 -14.40
CA PHE A 48 15.00 -9.07 -14.09
C PHE A 48 14.81 -8.20 -15.33
N LYS A 49 15.78 -8.24 -16.25
CA LYS A 49 15.70 -7.49 -17.51
C LYS A 49 14.51 -7.93 -18.38
N LYS A 50 14.28 -9.24 -18.46
CA LYS A 50 13.20 -9.80 -19.26
C LYS A 50 11.84 -9.49 -18.62
N GLU A 51 11.74 -9.61 -17.29
CA GLU A 51 10.50 -9.34 -16.58
C GLU A 51 10.11 -7.85 -16.69
N ILE A 52 11.04 -6.92 -16.41
CA ILE A 52 10.79 -5.49 -16.58
C ILE A 52 10.37 -5.13 -18.00
N PHE A 53 11.01 -5.74 -18.99
CA PHE A 53 10.66 -5.46 -20.38
C PHE A 53 9.27 -6.00 -20.73
N ASN A 54 8.91 -7.17 -20.21
CA ASN A 54 7.60 -7.76 -20.40
C ASN A 54 6.51 -6.93 -19.68
N ASP A 55 6.79 -6.49 -18.46
CA ASP A 55 5.90 -5.60 -17.69
C ASP A 55 5.70 -4.28 -18.44
N LEU A 56 6.78 -3.69 -18.98
CA LEU A 56 6.69 -2.46 -19.77
C LEU A 56 5.85 -2.66 -21.05
N ILE A 57 6.03 -3.78 -21.76
CA ILE A 57 5.20 -4.09 -22.93
C ILE A 57 3.73 -4.21 -22.52
N CYS A 58 3.44 -4.88 -21.41
CA CYS A 58 2.08 -5.05 -20.92
C CYS A 58 1.44 -3.70 -20.50
N GLU A 59 2.21 -2.81 -19.88
CA GLU A 59 1.77 -1.46 -19.54
C GLU A 59 1.46 -0.64 -20.80
N ILE A 60 2.36 -0.67 -21.79
CA ILE A 60 2.16 0.01 -23.08
C ILE A 60 0.92 -0.53 -23.79
N ASP A 61 0.77 -1.85 -23.88
CA ASP A 61 -0.38 -2.49 -24.54
C ASP A 61 -1.70 -2.11 -23.86
N ASN A 62 -1.72 -2.09 -22.52
CA ASN A 62 -2.88 -1.64 -21.76
C ASN A 62 -3.21 -0.15 -22.01
N ASP A 63 -2.19 0.71 -22.08
CA ASP A 63 -2.36 2.13 -22.38
C ASP A 63 -2.83 2.36 -23.82
N GLU A 64 -2.29 1.62 -24.79
CA GLU A 64 -2.73 1.64 -26.19
C GLU A 64 -4.21 1.21 -26.32
N GLN A 65 -4.63 0.14 -25.65
CA GLN A 65 -6.04 -0.29 -25.60
C GLN A 65 -6.96 0.79 -25.00
N ASN A 66 -6.47 1.56 -24.01
CA ASN A 66 -7.23 2.66 -23.43
C ASN A 66 -7.31 3.87 -24.38
N VAL A 67 -6.25 4.12 -25.14
CA VAL A 67 -6.18 5.18 -26.15
C VAL A 67 -7.04 4.84 -27.37
N GLU A 68 -7.11 3.58 -27.77
CA GLU A 68 -7.95 3.14 -28.89
C GLU A 68 -9.42 3.50 -28.66
N LYS A 69 -9.91 3.35 -27.42
CA LYS A 69 -11.27 3.78 -27.02
C LYS A 69 -11.51 5.28 -27.22
N LEU A 70 -10.45 6.09 -27.28
CA LEU A 70 -10.51 7.54 -27.48
C LEU A 70 -10.40 7.96 -28.95
N MET A 71 -10.03 7.06 -29.86
CA MET A 71 -9.87 7.35 -31.29
C MET A 71 -11.13 7.83 -32.02
N PRO A 72 -12.37 7.42 -31.65
CA PRO A 72 -13.58 7.94 -32.28
C PRO A 72 -13.80 9.45 -32.08
N TYR A 73 -13.29 10.04 -31.00
CA TYR A 73 -13.53 11.45 -30.67
C TYR A 73 -12.67 12.41 -31.50
N SER A 74 -13.24 13.54 -31.92
CA SER A 74 -12.54 14.58 -32.69
C SER A 74 -11.39 15.23 -31.91
N ILE A 75 -10.41 15.80 -32.62
CA ILE A 75 -9.30 16.54 -31.99
C ILE A 75 -9.81 17.70 -31.12
N THR A 76 -10.91 18.35 -31.53
CA THR A 76 -11.56 19.42 -30.75
C THR A 76 -12.14 18.90 -29.44
N GLU A 77 -12.78 17.73 -29.43
CA GLU A 77 -13.32 17.11 -28.21
C GLU A 77 -12.19 16.65 -27.28
N LEU A 78 -11.12 16.07 -27.82
CA LEU A 78 -9.94 15.69 -27.05
C LEU A 78 -9.28 16.91 -26.39
N ASN A 79 -9.11 18.02 -27.13
CA ASN A 79 -8.58 19.27 -26.57
C ASN A 79 -9.48 19.82 -25.45
N TYR A 80 -10.79 19.82 -25.66
CA TYR A 80 -11.74 20.27 -24.63
C TYR A 80 -11.61 19.45 -23.34
N ALA A 81 -11.49 18.13 -23.45
CA ALA A 81 -11.29 17.25 -22.30
C ALA A 81 -9.94 17.49 -21.59
N ILE A 82 -8.86 17.69 -22.35
CA ILE A 82 -7.52 18.03 -21.82
C ILE A 82 -7.57 19.35 -21.03
N ASP A 83 -8.22 20.39 -21.57
CA ASP A 83 -8.35 21.69 -20.91
C ASP A 83 -9.12 21.57 -19.58
N TRP A 84 -10.21 20.79 -19.58
CA TRP A 84 -10.98 20.53 -18.36
C TRP A 84 -10.17 19.77 -17.30
N LEU A 85 -9.42 18.74 -17.71
CA LEU A 85 -8.54 18.00 -16.80
C LEU A 85 -7.43 18.90 -16.25
N ASN A 86 -6.83 19.76 -17.07
CA ASN A 86 -5.85 20.74 -16.62
C ASN A 86 -6.40 21.65 -15.53
N ILE A 87 -7.59 22.22 -15.73
CA ILE A 87 -8.24 23.07 -14.73
C ILE A 87 -8.51 22.28 -13.44
N LYS A 88 -9.01 21.04 -13.56
CA LYS A 88 -9.33 20.20 -12.40
C LYS A 88 -8.08 19.82 -11.60
N ILE A 89 -7.00 19.45 -12.29
CA ILE A 89 -5.70 19.14 -11.68
C ILE A 89 -5.13 20.39 -10.98
N GLN A 90 -5.18 21.56 -11.61
CA GLN A 90 -4.71 22.81 -10.99
C GLN A 90 -5.50 23.15 -9.73
N ARG A 91 -6.85 23.08 -9.78
CA ARG A 91 -7.69 23.31 -8.60
C ARG A 91 -7.40 22.33 -7.47
N LEU A 92 -7.15 21.05 -7.79
CA LEU A 92 -6.80 20.05 -6.80
C LEU A 92 -5.43 20.32 -6.18
N LYS A 93 -4.42 20.69 -7.00
CA LYS A 93 -3.09 21.08 -6.53
C LYS A 93 -3.16 22.29 -5.60
N LEU A 94 -3.96 23.31 -5.94
CA LEU A 94 -4.18 24.47 -5.08
C LEU A 94 -4.79 24.06 -3.74
N ARG A 95 -5.87 23.26 -3.73
CA ARG A 95 -6.47 22.78 -2.46
C ARG A 95 -5.50 21.97 -1.59
N ILE A 96 -4.68 21.12 -2.21
CA ILE A 96 -3.64 20.37 -1.50
C ILE A 96 -2.62 21.33 -0.89
N ASN A 97 -2.18 22.34 -1.66
CA ASN A 97 -1.24 23.34 -1.19
C ASN A 97 -1.83 24.26 -0.11
N ASP A 98 -3.12 24.60 -0.19
CA ASP A 98 -3.81 25.42 0.81
C ASP A 98 -3.94 24.67 2.15
N PHE A 99 -4.15 23.35 2.10
CA PHE A 99 -4.39 22.53 3.30
C PHE A 99 -3.10 21.96 3.92
N PHE A 100 -2.15 21.52 3.09
CA PHE A 100 -0.90 20.94 3.55
C PHE A 100 0.28 21.89 3.48
N GLY A 101 0.20 23.01 2.76
CA GLY A 101 1.33 23.88 2.48
C GLY A 101 2.21 23.35 1.35
N GLU A 102 3.46 23.83 1.31
CA GLU A 102 4.44 23.38 0.32
C GLU A 102 4.76 21.88 0.46
N LYS A 103 5.34 21.28 -0.59
CA LYS A 103 5.61 19.82 -0.69
C LYS A 103 6.35 19.22 0.51
N THR A 104 7.10 20.03 1.26
CA THR A 104 7.88 19.63 2.44
C THR A 104 7.04 19.43 3.70
N ALA A 105 5.86 20.04 3.79
CA ALA A 105 5.03 19.99 4.99
C ALA A 105 4.45 18.60 5.27
N ILE A 106 4.24 17.77 4.24
CA ILE A 106 3.88 16.36 4.40
C ILE A 106 4.99 15.60 5.15
N LEU A 107 6.26 15.87 4.82
CA LEU A 107 7.41 15.28 5.52
C LEU A 107 7.51 15.81 6.96
N SER A 108 7.23 17.09 7.16
CA SER A 108 7.18 17.69 8.51
C SER A 108 6.09 17.06 9.38
N ILE A 109 4.90 16.80 8.83
CA ILE A 109 3.80 16.13 9.55
C ILE A 109 4.20 14.70 9.95
N ILE A 110 4.85 13.95 9.06
CA ILE A 110 5.35 12.60 9.36
C ILE A 110 6.45 12.66 10.43
N GLY A 111 7.39 13.60 10.31
CA GLY A 111 8.45 13.80 11.31
C GLY A 111 7.91 14.19 12.69
N LEU A 112 6.89 15.06 12.73
CA LEU A 112 6.20 15.43 13.95
C LEU A 112 5.44 14.26 14.56
N ALA A 113 4.76 13.44 13.75
CA ALA A 113 4.09 12.23 14.22
C ALA A 113 5.08 11.23 14.83
N TYR A 114 6.23 11.00 14.17
CA TYR A 114 7.28 10.13 14.69
C TYR A 114 7.87 10.65 16.00
N SER A 115 8.17 11.96 16.07
CA SER A 115 8.67 12.62 17.28
C SER A 115 7.65 12.55 18.43
N ALA A 116 6.37 12.75 18.14
CA ALA A 116 5.29 12.63 19.14
C ALA A 116 5.14 11.20 19.66
N ILE A 117 5.29 10.17 18.80
CA ILE A 117 5.29 8.76 19.22
C ILE A 117 6.49 8.45 20.12
N GLN A 118 7.69 8.95 19.77
CA GLN A 118 8.89 8.83 20.61
C GLN A 118 8.67 9.50 21.98
N GLY A 119 8.18 10.74 21.99
CA GLY A 119 7.88 11.49 23.22
C GLY A 119 6.79 10.85 24.10
N PHE A 120 5.90 10.06 23.51
CA PHE A 120 4.87 9.30 24.25
C PHE A 120 5.43 8.08 25.00
N GLY A 121 6.67 7.69 24.75
CA GLY A 121 7.29 6.46 25.27
C GLY A 121 7.30 5.30 24.27
N GLY A 122 7.19 5.61 22.98
CA GLY A 122 7.29 4.65 21.89
C GLY A 122 5.99 3.93 21.55
N LEU A 123 6.06 3.11 20.49
CA LEU A 123 4.92 2.37 19.94
C LEU A 123 4.32 1.36 20.95
N ASN A 124 5.14 0.81 21.84
CA ASN A 124 4.69 -0.16 22.85
C ASN A 124 3.70 0.46 23.84
N LYS A 125 4.00 1.68 24.31
CA LYS A 125 3.13 2.39 25.25
C LYS A 125 1.88 2.93 24.55
N LEU A 126 1.98 3.29 23.27
CA LEU A 126 0.84 3.63 22.41
C LEU A 126 -0.13 2.46 22.27
N GLY A 127 0.39 1.27 21.95
CA GLY A 127 -0.41 0.05 21.84
C GLY A 127 -1.09 -0.33 23.15
N ASP A 128 -0.38 -0.23 24.28
CA ASP A 128 -0.94 -0.51 25.60
C ASP A 128 -2.05 0.48 25.99
N THR A 129 -1.88 1.77 25.66
CA THR A 129 -2.88 2.83 25.90
C THR A 129 -4.14 2.61 25.05
N ILE A 130 -3.98 2.27 23.77
CA ILE A 130 -5.10 1.95 22.89
C ILE A 130 -5.84 0.70 23.38
N SER A 131 -5.10 -0.34 23.79
CA SER A 131 -5.66 -1.61 24.25
C SER A 131 -6.42 -1.49 25.58
N LYS A 132 -5.96 -0.62 26.48
CA LYS A 132 -6.64 -0.31 27.75
C LYS A 132 -7.89 0.56 27.57
N GLY A 133 -8.11 1.10 26.36
CA GLY A 133 -9.23 1.95 26.00
C GLY A 133 -8.90 3.44 26.11
N LEU A 134 -9.20 4.18 25.04
CA LEU A 134 -8.87 5.61 24.86
C LEU A 134 -9.34 6.51 26.01
N PHE A 135 -10.48 6.19 26.64
CA PHE A 135 -11.06 6.98 27.74
C PHE A 135 -10.62 6.53 29.14
N ASN A 136 -9.97 5.37 29.25
CA ASN A 136 -9.61 4.76 30.52
C ASN A 136 -8.12 4.97 30.88
N SER A 137 -7.35 5.57 29.98
CA SER A 137 -5.89 5.73 30.09
C SER A 137 -5.43 7.09 30.65
N GLY A 138 -6.34 7.93 31.13
CA GLY A 138 -6.06 9.28 31.63
C GLY A 138 -6.06 10.36 30.53
N THR A 139 -6.57 11.54 30.86
CA THR A 139 -6.88 12.64 29.94
C THR A 139 -5.70 13.08 29.07
N THR A 140 -4.49 13.15 29.62
CA THR A 140 -3.27 13.51 28.87
C THR A 140 -2.93 12.47 27.80
N ASN A 141 -3.03 11.19 28.12
CA ASN A 141 -2.73 10.12 27.16
C ASN A 141 -3.78 10.07 26.06
N THR A 142 -5.05 10.29 26.40
CA THR A 142 -6.15 10.41 25.42
C THR A 142 -5.90 11.56 24.45
N LEU A 143 -5.46 12.72 24.94
CA LEU A 143 -5.17 13.89 24.10
C LEU A 143 -4.02 13.63 23.11
N ILE A 144 -2.94 12.99 23.58
CA ILE A 144 -1.79 12.65 22.73
C ILE A 144 -2.19 11.63 21.66
N VAL A 145 -2.93 10.58 22.04
CA VAL A 145 -3.41 9.57 21.09
C VAL A 145 -4.36 10.21 20.07
N PHE A 146 -5.25 11.11 20.48
CA PHE A 146 -6.13 11.86 19.57
C PHE A 146 -5.33 12.73 18.58
N GLY A 147 -4.30 13.44 19.07
CA GLY A 147 -3.38 14.20 18.23
C GLY A 147 -2.65 13.32 17.20
N LEU A 148 -2.23 12.11 17.60
CA LEU A 148 -1.60 11.14 16.70
C LEU A 148 -2.58 10.61 15.63
N PHE A 149 -3.82 10.28 16.01
CA PHE A 149 -4.85 9.89 15.05
C PHE A 149 -5.22 11.02 14.09
N PHE A 150 -5.24 12.26 14.57
CA PHE A 150 -5.45 13.44 13.73
C PHE A 150 -4.32 13.60 12.72
N LEU A 151 -3.05 13.52 13.14
CA LEU A 151 -1.89 13.57 12.24
C LEU A 151 -1.90 12.43 11.22
N LEU A 152 -2.28 11.22 11.64
CA LEU A 152 -2.43 10.07 10.75
C LEU A 152 -3.56 10.32 9.72
N GLY A 153 -4.70 10.85 10.16
CA GLY A 153 -5.81 11.23 9.28
C GLY A 153 -5.40 12.27 8.23
N LEU A 154 -4.64 13.29 8.63
CA LEU A 154 -4.08 14.29 7.72
C LEU A 154 -3.12 13.65 6.71
N SER A 155 -2.20 12.78 7.16
CA SER A 155 -1.25 12.09 6.29
C SER A 155 -1.93 11.20 5.24
N LEU A 156 -2.92 10.41 5.68
CA LEU A 156 -3.72 9.57 4.78
C LEU A 156 -4.55 10.41 3.80
N GLY A 157 -5.14 11.52 4.28
CA GLY A 157 -5.86 12.46 3.43
C GLY A 157 -4.97 13.07 2.35
N ALA A 158 -3.73 13.44 2.69
CA ALA A 158 -2.74 13.96 1.74
C ALA A 158 -2.42 12.94 0.65
N LEU A 159 -2.16 11.68 1.04
CA LEU A 159 -1.86 10.59 0.12
C LEU A 159 -3.04 10.28 -0.81
N ALA A 160 -4.26 10.25 -0.26
CA ALA A 160 -5.47 10.03 -1.05
C ALA A 160 -5.67 11.13 -2.11
N LEU A 161 -5.52 12.40 -1.72
CA LEU A 161 -5.63 13.53 -2.65
C LEU A 161 -4.52 13.52 -3.71
N LYS A 162 -3.29 13.13 -3.34
CA LYS A 162 -2.19 12.93 -4.30
C LYS A 162 -2.50 11.81 -5.29
N ASN A 163 -3.07 10.70 -4.83
CA ASN A 163 -3.48 9.60 -5.70
C ASN A 163 -4.55 10.04 -6.71
N VAL A 164 -5.55 10.81 -6.26
CA VAL A 164 -6.56 11.39 -7.16
C VAL A 164 -5.91 12.32 -8.18
N ALA A 165 -4.95 13.16 -7.77
CA ALA A 165 -4.23 14.04 -8.68
C ALA A 165 -3.43 13.26 -9.74
N ASN A 166 -2.76 12.18 -9.34
CA ASN A 166 -2.03 11.30 -10.24
C ASN A 166 -2.96 10.60 -11.23
N ASN A 167 -4.12 10.11 -10.78
CA ASN A 167 -5.09 9.48 -11.66
C ASN A 167 -5.65 10.47 -12.71
N LEU A 168 -5.95 11.71 -12.30
CA LEU A 168 -6.37 12.74 -13.26
C LEU A 168 -5.26 13.09 -14.26
N GLN A 169 -4.00 13.09 -13.81
CA GLN A 169 -2.84 13.30 -14.65
C GLN A 169 -2.67 12.17 -15.67
N TYR A 170 -2.82 10.91 -15.24
CA TYR A 170 -2.81 9.74 -16.13
C TYR A 170 -3.90 9.84 -17.20
N LEU A 171 -5.15 10.15 -16.83
CA LEU A 171 -6.24 10.34 -17.80
C LEU A 171 -5.94 11.44 -18.82
N LYS A 172 -5.27 12.51 -18.39
CA LYS A 172 -4.85 13.59 -19.28
C LYS A 172 -3.78 13.10 -20.27
N GLU A 173 -2.80 12.34 -19.80
CA GLU A 173 -1.74 11.77 -20.64
C GLU A 173 -2.30 10.82 -21.71
N MET A 174 -3.30 10.01 -21.38
CA MET A 174 -4.00 9.15 -22.35
C MET A 174 -4.70 9.97 -23.45
N LEU A 175 -5.37 11.07 -23.10
CA LEU A 175 -6.00 11.97 -24.07
C LEU A 175 -4.97 12.69 -24.95
N GLU A 176 -3.84 13.12 -24.38
CA GLU A 176 -2.74 13.74 -25.13
C GLU A 176 -2.11 12.74 -26.11
N LEU A 177 -2.00 11.46 -25.72
CA LEU A 177 -1.48 10.40 -26.57
C LEU A 177 -2.45 10.09 -27.72
N ALA A 178 -3.75 9.95 -27.43
CA ALA A 178 -4.79 9.80 -28.46
C ALA A 178 -4.77 10.95 -29.48
N LYS A 179 -4.63 12.20 -29.00
CA LYS A 179 -4.49 13.37 -29.86
C LYS A 179 -3.26 13.29 -30.77
N LYS A 180 -2.09 12.92 -30.22
CA LYS A 180 -0.84 12.80 -31.00
C LYS A 180 -0.98 11.76 -32.12
N ILE A 181 -1.51 10.57 -31.82
CA ILE A 181 -1.76 9.53 -32.82
C ILE A 181 -2.71 10.05 -33.92
N LYS A 182 -3.79 10.73 -33.53
CA LYS A 182 -4.75 11.27 -34.48
C LYS A 182 -4.19 12.41 -35.34
N GLN A 183 -3.24 13.19 -34.83
CA GLN A 183 -2.52 14.20 -35.61
C GLN A 183 -1.58 13.54 -36.63
N GLN A 184 -0.84 12.51 -36.22
CA GLN A 184 0.05 11.74 -37.11
C GLN A 184 -0.71 11.01 -38.23
N ASN A 185 -1.93 10.53 -37.97
CA ASN A 185 -2.74 9.83 -38.97
C ASN A 185 -3.48 10.78 -39.94
N ASN A 186 -3.54 12.08 -39.64
CA ASN A 186 -4.18 13.09 -40.49
C ASN A 186 -3.15 13.92 -41.31
N GLU A 187 -1.86 13.63 -41.16
CA GLU A 187 -0.78 14.05 -42.07
C GLU A 187 -0.58 13.02 -43.18
#